data_AF-A0A3G2I8U0-F1
#
_entry.id   AF-A0A3G2I8U0-F1
#
_cell.length_a   1.000
_cell.length_b   1.000
_cell.length_c   1.000
_cell.angle_alpha   90.00
_cell.angle_beta   90.00
_cell.angle_gamma   90.00
#
_symmetry.space_group_name_H-M   'P 1'
#
loop_
_entity.id
_entity.type
_entity.pdbx_description
1 polymer ?
#
loop_
_entity_poly.entity_id
_entity_poly.type
_entity_poly.pdbx_seq_one_letter_code
_entity_poly.pdbx_strand_id
1 'polypeptide(L)' 'MRQRKSSIVAVMDASIFKPTKRSRNKPKPIPTESQVQTFDYVYSLLRAKWDRMRRTRA' A
#
# COMPACT_ATOMS: atom_id res chain seq x y z
N MET A 1 -34.16 19.09 -17.38
CA MET A 1 -33.29 20.26 -17.14
C MET A 1 -32.13 19.84 -16.24
N ARG A 2 -30.89 19.77 -16.74
CA ARG A 2 -29.72 19.36 -15.93
C ARG A 2 -29.35 20.51 -15.01
N GLN A 3 -29.59 20.37 -13.70
CA GLN A 3 -29.19 21.37 -12.73
C GLN A 3 -27.67 21.54 -12.77
N ARG A 4 -27.20 22.79 -12.82
CA ARG A 4 -25.77 23.10 -12.71
C ARG A 4 -25.32 22.80 -11.29
N LYS A 5 -24.32 21.93 -11.16
CA LYS A 5 -23.58 21.75 -9.91
C LYS A 5 -22.80 23.03 -9.60
N SER A 6 -22.63 23.34 -8.31
CA SER A 6 -21.73 24.42 -7.90
C SER A 6 -20.29 24.10 -8.31
N SER A 7 -19.48 25.13 -8.52
CA SER A 7 -18.07 24.99 -8.92
C SER A 7 -17.28 24.10 -7.96
N ILE A 8 -17.51 24.24 -6.66
CA ILE A 8 -16.90 23.42 -5.61
C ILE A 8 -17.27 21.94 -5.75
N VAL A 9 -18.55 21.62 -5.97
CA VAL A 9 -19.00 20.22 -6.11
C VAL A 9 -18.37 19.58 -7.35
N ALA A 10 -18.28 20.32 -8.46
CA ALA A 10 -17.62 19.82 -9.67
C ALA A 10 -16.12 19.55 -9.48
N VAL A 11 -15.42 20.40 -8.72
CA VAL A 11 -13.99 20.20 -8.39
C VAL A 11 -13.79 19.00 -7.46
N MET A 12 -14.65 18.84 -6.46
CA MET A 12 -14.60 17.68 -5.55
C MET A 12 -14.81 16.37 -6.32
N ASP A 13 -15.84 16.28 -7.16
CA ASP A 13 -16.11 15.10 -7.99
C ASP A 13 -14.90 14.76 -8.89
N ALA A 14 -14.25 15.77 -9.48
CA ALA A 14 -13.06 15.57 -10.31
C ALA A 14 -11.81 15.15 -9.51
N SER A 15 -11.72 15.53 -8.24
CA SER A 15 -10.58 15.26 -7.37
C SER A 15 -10.55 13.85 -6.78
N ILE A 16 -11.68 13.13 -6.79
CA ILE A 16 -11.76 11.71 -6.37
C ILE A 16 -10.85 10.85 -7.25
N PHE A 17 -10.84 11.10 -8.55
CA PHE A 17 -10.12 10.29 -9.53
C PHE A 17 -8.76 10.87 -9.92
N LYS A 18 -8.50 12.14 -9.60
CA LYS A 18 -7.26 12.83 -9.96
C LYS A 18 -6.34 12.95 -8.74
N PRO A 19 -5.16 12.32 -8.74
CA PRO A 19 -4.22 12.49 -7.65
C PRO A 19 -3.78 13.95 -7.54
N THR A 20 -3.86 14.50 -6.33
CA THR A 20 -3.49 15.88 -6.03
C THR A 20 -1.98 16.09 -6.21
N LYS A 21 -1.54 17.36 -6.39
CA LYS A 21 -0.11 17.71 -6.49
C LYS A 21 0.72 17.12 -5.34
N ARG A 22 0.17 17.12 -4.12
CA ARG A 22 0.83 16.58 -2.92
C ARG A 22 1.01 15.06 -2.97
N SER A 23 0.06 14.34 -3.56
CA SER A 23 0.15 12.90 -3.80
C SER A 23 1.17 12.60 -4.91
N ARG A 24 1.12 13.34 -6.02
CA ARG A 24 2.05 13.18 -7.15
C ARG A 24 3.52 13.45 -6.76
N ASN A 25 3.76 14.42 -5.89
CA ASN A 25 5.12 14.81 -5.47
C ASN A 25 5.72 13.91 -4.38
N LYS A 26 4.99 12.90 -3.90
CA LYS A 26 5.49 11.91 -2.94
C LYS A 26 5.48 10.52 -3.58
N PRO A 27 6.33 10.28 -4.61
CA PRO A 27 6.48 8.94 -5.15
C PRO A 27 6.93 8.01 -4.03
N LYS A 28 6.33 6.82 -3.96
CA LYS A 28 6.83 5.77 -3.07
C LYS A 28 8.25 5.41 -3.56
N PRO A 29 9.23 5.28 -2.65
CA PRO A 29 10.56 4.84 -3.05
C PRO A 29 10.45 3.47 -3.72
N ILE A 30 11.21 3.28 -4.79
CA ILE A 30 11.35 1.97 -5.42
C ILE A 30 12.09 1.09 -4.39
N PRO A 31 11.54 -0.06 -4.00
CA PRO A 31 12.20 -0.94 -3.05
C PRO A 31 13.54 -1.39 -3.63
N THR A 32 14.58 -1.39 -2.79
CA THR A 32 15.87 -2.02 -3.13
C THR A 32 15.66 -3.52 -3.27
N GLU A 33 16.53 -4.21 -4.03
CA GLU A 33 16.44 -5.66 -4.26
C GLU A 33 16.23 -6.48 -2.98
N SER A 34 16.89 -6.10 -1.88
CA SER A 34 16.75 -6.74 -0.57
C SER A 34 15.37 -6.59 0.09
N GLN A 35 14.60 -5.59 -0.31
CA GLN A 35 13.26 -5.30 0.21
C GLN A 35 12.15 -5.91 -0.65
N VAL A 36 12.49 -6.41 -1.85
CA VAL A 36 11.55 -7.10 -2.72
C VAL A 36 11.27 -8.47 -2.13
N GLN A 37 10.07 -8.65 -1.58
CA GLN A 37 9.64 -9.95 -1.10
C GLN A 37 9.44 -10.89 -2.30
N THR A 38 10.31 -11.89 -2.41
CA THR A 38 10.19 -12.98 -3.37
C THR A 38 9.48 -14.17 -2.73
N PHE A 39 8.93 -15.05 -3.58
CA PHE A 39 8.38 -16.31 -3.09
C PHE A 39 9.53 -17.20 -2.59
N ASP A 40 9.45 -17.63 -1.33
CA ASP A 40 10.37 -18.59 -0.73
C ASP A 40 9.58 -19.87 -0.38
N TYR A 41 9.99 -20.98 -1.01
CA TYR A 41 9.38 -22.29 -0.85
C TYR A 41 9.46 -22.82 0.59
N VAL A 42 10.45 -22.38 1.36
CA VAL A 42 10.76 -22.88 2.71
C VAL A 42 10.22 -21.95 3.81
N TYR A 43 9.79 -20.73 3.46
CA TYR A 43 9.40 -19.70 4.41
C TYR A 43 8.40 -20.19 5.47
N SER A 44 7.37 -20.95 5.06
CA SER A 44 6.34 -21.47 5.95
C SER A 44 6.91 -22.44 6.98
N LEU A 45 7.83 -23.33 6.57
CA LEU A 45 8.50 -24.30 7.43
C LEU A 45 9.44 -23.61 8.41
N LEU A 46 10.20 -22.62 7.93
CA LEU A 46 11.15 -21.87 8.75
C LEU A 46 10.41 -21.06 9.83
N ARG A 47 9.30 -20.41 9.45
CA ARG A 47 8.44 -19.68 10.39
C ARG A 47 7.88 -20.59 11.47
N ALA A 48 7.34 -21.76 11.08
CA ALA A 48 6.81 -22.74 12.04
C ALA A 48 7.89 -23.26 13.01
N LYS A 49 9.11 -23.51 12.52
CA LYS A 49 10.26 -23.90 13.35
C LYS A 49 10.60 -22.82 14.39
N TRP A 50 10.69 -21.57 13.95
CA TRP A 50 10.99 -20.42 14.81
C TRP A 50 9.91 -20.18 15.87
N ASP A 51 8.64 -20.21 15.48
CA ASP A 51 7.52 -20.02 16.39
C ASP A 51 7.49 -21.11 17.47
N ARG A 52 7.77 -22.37 17.09
CA ARG A 52 7.89 -23.47 18.06
C ARG A 52 9.03 -23.23 19.05
N MET A 53 10.21 -22.85 18.56
CA MET A 53 11.38 -22.62 19.41
C MET A 53 11.14 -21.50 20.44
N ARG A 54 10.47 -20.41 20.03
CA ARG A 54 10.14 -19.29 20.94
C ARG A 54 9.12 -19.69 22.00
N ARG A 55 8.09 -20.46 21.63
CA ARG A 55 7.07 -20.93 22.59
C ARG A 55 7.63 -21.86 23.65
N THR A 56 8.63 -22.67 23.31
CA THR A 56 9.25 -23.61 24.25
C THR A 56 10.33 -22.98 25.14
N ARG A 57 10.81 -21.78 24.80
CA ARG A 57 11.90 -21.08 25.49
C ARG A 57 11.44 -19.81 26.21
N ALA A 58 10.16 -19.47 26.12
CA ALA A 58 9.50 -18.45 26.93
C ALA A 58 9.06 -19.06 28.26
#